data_AF-A0A522LC90-F1
#
_entry.id   AF-A0A522LC90-F1
#
_cell.length_a   1.000
_cell.length_b   1.000
_cell.length_c   1.000
_cell.angle_alpha   90.00
_cell.angle_beta   90.00
_cell.angle_gamma   90.00
#
_symmetry.space_group_name_H-M   'P 1'
#
loop_
_entity.id
_entity.type
_entity.pdbx_description
1 polymer ?
#
loop_
_entity_poly.entity_id
_entity_poly.type
_entity_poly.pdbx_seq_one_letter_code
_entity_poly.pdbx_strand_id
1 'polypeptide(L)'
;MMKITLILMQAAIFIGLAPFLSGLIAKIKNNIRMRKGQSVFQPYYNLVKLFSKQEVISEASSWIFRATPFIVIASSLVAAMLIPGQRMGDLLALIFVFALGRFFLALAGLDTGSSFGGMGASREMFISSLAEPALCLAIFSISLQLGTTNISALGGIRAVSVSSILAAITLFFVTIAETSRVPVDNQETHLELTMVHEAMVLEYSGGSLALIEMASYIKQMILFFLIAQIVFPVGLRGMSSLTQTSLWVLWYFARIAVIAVMVAIVEVSVAKMRLFRVADFLGFAFALGIIATVCAMLGV
;
A
#
# COMPACT_ATOMS: atom_id res chain seq x y z
N MET A 1 -4.85 25.47 17.26
CA MET A 1 -3.84 24.50 17.76
C MET A 1 -4.41 23.10 18.00
N MET A 2 -5.46 22.89 18.81
CA MET A 2 -6.01 21.56 19.13
C MET A 2 -6.29 20.64 17.93
N LYS A 3 -6.80 21.17 16.81
CA LYS A 3 -7.09 20.37 15.60
C LYS A 3 -5.82 19.83 14.91
N ILE A 4 -4.75 20.63 14.87
CA ILE A 4 -3.48 20.25 14.22
C ILE A 4 -2.79 19.18 15.06
N THR A 5 -2.76 19.35 16.38
CA THR A 5 -2.20 18.36 17.31
C THR A 5 -2.92 17.01 17.18
N LEU A 6 -4.25 17.02 17.01
CA LEU A 6 -5.02 15.79 16.84
C LEU A 6 -4.73 15.10 15.50
N ILE A 7 -4.61 15.86 14.40
CA ILE A 7 -4.23 15.32 13.08
C ILE A 7 -2.84 14.68 13.14
N LEU A 8 -1.86 15.38 13.74
CA LEU A 8 -0.51 14.85 13.91
C LEU A 8 -0.51 13.58 14.75
N MET A 9 -1.29 13.53 15.83
CA MET A 9 -1.43 12.34 16.67
C MET A 9 -2.06 11.17 15.90
N GLN A 10 -3.11 11.42 15.11
CA GLN A 10 -3.75 10.38 14.29
C GLN A 10 -2.80 9.86 13.20
N ALA A 11 -2.10 10.75 12.50
CA ALA A 11 -1.11 10.38 11.51
C ALA A 11 0.03 9.55 12.14
N ALA A 12 0.53 9.97 13.31
CA ALA A 12 1.56 9.24 14.04
C ALA A 12 1.11 7.84 14.46
N ILE A 13 -0.13 7.68 14.94
CA ILE A 13 -0.70 6.35 15.26
C ILE A 13 -0.83 5.52 13.99
N PHE A 14 -1.33 6.09 12.90
CA PHE A 14 -1.52 5.39 11.63
C PHE A 14 -0.19 4.88 11.06
N ILE A 15 0.83 5.74 11.03
CA ILE A 15 2.19 5.41 10.60
C ILE A 15 2.80 4.39 11.56
N GLY A 16 2.64 4.58 12.87
CA GLY A 16 3.13 3.69 13.90
C GLY A 16 2.56 2.28 13.80
N LEU A 17 1.32 2.12 13.33
CA LEU A 17 0.67 0.81 13.12
C LEU A 17 1.01 0.16 11.78
N ALA A 18 1.61 0.90 10.84
CA ALA A 18 1.90 0.38 9.50
C ALA A 18 2.78 -0.89 9.49
N PRO A 19 3.90 -0.96 10.26
CA PRO A 19 4.72 -2.17 10.32
C PRO A 19 4.00 -3.35 11.00
N PHE A 20 3.12 -3.07 11.98
CA PHE A 20 2.32 -4.10 12.66
C PHE A 20 1.43 -4.87 11.69
N LEU A 21 0.85 -4.19 10.70
CA LEU A 21 0.02 -4.83 9.68
C LEU A 21 0.80 -5.87 8.87
N SER A 22 2.02 -5.54 8.43
CA SER A 22 2.89 -6.47 7.71
C SER A 22 3.28 -7.67 8.59
N GLY A 23 3.57 -7.44 9.87
CA GLY A 23 3.84 -8.50 10.83
C GLY A 23 2.64 -9.40 11.11
N LEU A 24 1.42 -8.83 11.11
CA LEU A 24 0.17 -9.57 11.26
C LEU A 24 -0.05 -10.51 10.07
N ILE A 25 0.13 -10.03 8.84
CA ILE A 25 0.03 -10.85 7.62
C ILE A 25 1.03 -12.00 7.68
N ALA A 26 2.30 -11.72 8.02
CA ALA A 26 3.33 -12.74 8.15
C ALA A 26 2.94 -13.81 9.20
N LYS A 27 2.40 -13.39 10.35
CA LYS A 27 1.94 -14.31 11.39
C LYS A 27 0.79 -15.19 10.91
N ILE A 28 -0.21 -14.62 10.22
CA ILE A 28 -1.34 -15.34 9.67
C ILE A 28 -0.86 -16.38 8.64
N LYS A 29 -0.01 -15.99 7.68
CA LYS A 29 0.58 -16.91 6.69
C LYS A 29 1.26 -18.11 7.34
N ASN A 30 2.04 -17.85 8.39
CA ASN A 30 2.78 -18.89 9.09
C ASN A 30 1.86 -19.86 9.83
N ASN A 31 0.79 -19.34 10.45
CA ASN A 31 -0.21 -20.17 11.09
C ASN A 31 -0.99 -21.04 10.08
N ILE A 32 -1.39 -20.48 8.93
CA ILE A 32 -2.07 -21.24 7.86
C ILE A 32 -1.16 -22.35 7.32
N ARG A 33 0.15 -22.08 7.19
CA ARG A 33 1.17 -23.06 6.77
C ARG A 33 1.58 -24.03 7.89
N MET A 34 0.90 -24.02 9.04
CA MET A 34 1.21 -24.87 10.20
C MET A 34 2.67 -24.79 10.68
N ARG A 35 3.31 -23.62 10.54
CA ARG A 35 4.70 -23.38 10.97
C ARG A 35 4.77 -22.33 12.08
N LYS A 36 5.65 -22.54 13.05
CA LYS A 36 5.96 -21.50 14.06
C LYS A 36 6.79 -20.41 13.40
N GLY A 37 6.11 -19.36 12.94
CA GLY A 37 6.74 -18.23 12.26
C GLY A 37 7.10 -17.05 13.14
N GLN A 38 7.52 -15.97 12.48
CA GLN A 38 7.95 -14.71 13.08
C GLN A 38 6.86 -14.08 13.98
N SER A 39 7.28 -13.26 14.93
CA SER A 39 6.38 -12.49 15.79
C SER A 39 5.74 -11.32 15.01
N VAL A 40 4.59 -10.83 15.49
CA VAL A 40 3.90 -9.68 14.86
C VAL A 40 4.75 -8.41 14.95
N PHE A 41 5.63 -8.30 15.96
CA PHE A 41 6.50 -7.15 16.15
C PHE A 41 7.83 -7.25 15.39
N GLN A 42 8.06 -8.33 14.64
CA GLN A 42 9.31 -8.52 13.88
C GLN A 42 9.67 -7.35 12.95
N PRO A 43 8.73 -6.73 12.21
CA PRO A 43 9.05 -5.58 11.36
C PRO A 43 9.64 -4.39 12.12
N TYR A 44 9.20 -4.13 13.36
CA TYR A 44 9.78 -3.06 14.18
C TYR A 44 11.22 -3.37 14.58
N TYR A 45 11.51 -4.60 14.98
CA TYR A 45 12.87 -5.01 15.32
C TYR A 45 13.80 -4.93 14.11
N ASN A 46 13.29 -5.25 12.92
CA ASN A 46 14.05 -5.13 11.67
C ASN A 46 14.38 -3.66 11.36
N LEU A 47 13.41 -2.75 11.48
CA LEU A 47 13.64 -1.31 11.27
C LEU A 47 14.69 -0.77 12.25
N VAL A 48 14.55 -1.07 13.55
CA VAL A 48 15.53 -0.65 14.57
C VAL A 48 16.93 -1.22 14.26
N LYS A 49 17.01 -2.48 13.85
CA LYS A 49 18.26 -3.11 13.43
C LYS A 49 18.88 -2.41 12.23
N LEU A 50 18.09 -2.02 11.23
CA LEU A 50 18.59 -1.36 10.02
C LEU A 50 19.09 0.06 10.31
N PHE A 51 18.39 0.83 11.16
CA PHE A 51 18.87 2.14 11.59
C PHE A 51 20.17 2.08 12.40
N SER A 52 20.44 0.97 13.09
CA SER A 52 21.68 0.75 13.82
C SER A 52 22.85 0.27 12.94
N LYS A 53 22.61 -0.05 11.66
CA LYS A 53 23.66 -0.47 10.73
C LYS A 53 24.28 0.73 10.01
N GLN A 54 25.56 0.62 9.72
CA GLN A 54 26.23 1.55 8.82
C GLN A 54 25.73 1.36 7.38
N GLU A 55 25.61 2.47 6.68
CA GLU A 55 25.23 2.51 5.28
C GLU A 55 26.49 2.43 4.42
N VAL A 56 26.47 1.52 3.45
CA VAL A 56 27.48 1.40 2.39
C VAL A 56 26.83 1.86 1.10
N ILE A 57 27.44 2.86 0.46
CA ILE A 57 26.96 3.48 -0.78
C ILE A 57 28.00 3.21 -1.85
N SER A 58 27.56 2.75 -3.02
CA SER A 58 28.43 2.52 -4.17
C SER A 58 29.04 3.84 -4.68
N GLU A 59 30.32 3.83 -5.02
CA GLU A 59 31.02 4.99 -5.60
C GLU A 59 30.47 5.37 -6.99
N ALA A 60 29.87 4.41 -7.70
CA ALA A 60 29.28 4.63 -9.01
C ALA A 60 27.89 5.30 -8.94
N SER A 61 27.30 5.42 -7.74
CA SER A 61 25.96 5.99 -7.56
C SER A 61 25.99 7.52 -7.61
N SER A 62 24.97 8.12 -8.21
CA SER A 62 24.82 9.57 -8.27
C SER A 62 24.09 10.11 -7.03
N TRP A 63 23.79 11.41 -7.06
CA TRP A 63 23.00 12.06 -6.03
C TRP A 63 21.57 11.49 -5.94
N ILE A 64 21.07 10.89 -7.03
CA ILE A 64 19.73 10.30 -7.10
C ILE A 64 19.60 9.17 -6.07
N PHE A 65 20.57 8.24 -6.05
CA PHE A 65 20.57 7.13 -5.10
C PHE A 65 20.48 7.61 -3.64
N ARG A 66 21.18 8.69 -3.29
CA ARG A 66 21.17 9.26 -1.93
C ARG A 66 19.88 10.02 -1.60
N ALA A 67 19.26 10.66 -2.59
CA ALA A 67 18.04 11.43 -2.39
C ALA A 67 16.78 10.54 -2.32
N THR A 68 16.77 9.44 -3.07
CA THR A 68 15.59 8.57 -3.22
C THR A 68 14.99 8.08 -1.90
N PRO A 69 15.75 7.55 -0.91
CA PRO A 69 15.18 7.09 0.35
C PRO A 69 14.38 8.18 1.07
N PHE A 70 14.87 9.42 1.05
CA PHE A 70 14.20 10.58 1.65
C PHE A 70 12.94 10.99 0.88
N ILE A 71 12.99 10.93 -0.46
CA ILE A 71 11.83 11.26 -1.30
C ILE A 71 10.71 10.22 -1.13
N VAL A 72 11.08 8.94 -1.05
CA VAL A 72 10.14 7.81 -0.91
C VAL A 72 9.45 7.82 0.46
N ILE A 73 10.20 8.06 1.54
CA ILE A 73 9.58 8.23 2.86
C ILE A 73 8.76 9.52 2.92
N ALA A 74 9.22 10.63 2.34
CA ALA A 74 8.47 11.88 2.32
C ALA A 74 7.15 11.72 1.55
N SER A 75 7.15 11.05 0.40
CA SER A 75 5.93 10.82 -0.38
C SER A 75 4.93 9.96 0.39
N SER A 76 5.38 8.86 1.01
CA SER A 76 4.51 8.02 1.84
C SER A 76 3.97 8.74 3.08
N LEU A 77 4.77 9.59 3.73
CA LEU A 77 4.34 10.41 4.86
C LEU A 77 3.30 11.46 4.44
N VAL A 78 3.53 12.14 3.31
CA VAL A 78 2.55 13.07 2.74
C VAL A 78 1.25 12.34 2.44
N ALA A 79 1.31 11.17 1.79
CA ALA A 79 0.14 10.35 1.53
C ALA A 79 -0.59 9.92 2.81
N ALA A 80 0.15 9.56 3.87
CA ALA A 80 -0.43 9.22 5.16
C ALA A 80 -1.11 10.42 5.84
N MET A 81 -0.58 11.63 5.67
CA MET A 81 -1.19 12.86 6.20
C MET A 81 -2.48 13.26 5.46
N LEU A 82 -2.67 12.84 4.21
CA LEU A 82 -3.91 13.10 3.45
C LEU A 82 -5.10 12.28 3.97
N ILE A 83 -4.86 11.23 4.75
CA ILE A 83 -5.89 10.28 5.20
C ILE A 83 -6.67 10.77 6.44
N PRO A 84 -6.03 11.15 7.56
CA PRO A 84 -6.75 11.61 8.73
C PRO A 84 -7.12 13.10 8.59
N GLY A 85 -8.33 13.34 8.08
CA GLY A 85 -9.22 14.26 8.80
C GLY A 85 -9.21 15.76 8.45
N GLN A 86 -9.10 16.17 7.19
CA GLN A 86 -9.63 17.46 6.73
C GLN A 86 -9.97 17.43 5.22
N ARG A 87 -10.73 18.43 4.77
CA ARG A 87 -11.13 18.74 3.38
C ARG A 87 -9.98 18.87 2.35
N MET A 88 -8.73 18.54 2.69
CA MET A 88 -7.54 18.80 1.88
C MET A 88 -6.94 17.56 1.20
N GLY A 89 -7.47 16.35 1.48
CA GLY A 89 -7.01 15.12 0.84
C GLY A 89 -7.79 14.81 -0.43
N ASP A 90 -7.13 14.80 -1.58
CA ASP A 90 -7.69 14.33 -2.86
C ASP A 90 -7.19 12.91 -3.15
N LEU A 91 -8.10 12.00 -3.49
CA LEU A 91 -7.76 10.65 -3.93
C LEU A 91 -6.86 10.65 -5.18
N LEU A 92 -7.03 11.61 -6.09
CA LEU A 92 -6.16 11.73 -7.26
C LEU A 92 -4.74 12.16 -6.87
N ALA A 93 -4.61 13.10 -5.94
CA ALA A 93 -3.31 13.53 -5.45
C ALA A 93 -2.54 12.37 -4.81
N LEU A 94 -3.23 11.47 -4.10
CA LEU A 94 -2.64 10.27 -3.50
C LEU A 94 -1.98 9.37 -4.56
N ILE A 95 -2.61 9.18 -5.72
CA ILE A 95 -2.05 8.39 -6.84
C ILE A 95 -0.75 9.02 -7.33
N PHE A 96 -0.74 10.34 -7.58
CA PHE A 96 0.45 11.03 -8.07
C PHE A 96 1.60 11.03 -7.06
N VAL A 97 1.30 11.11 -5.76
CA VAL A 97 2.31 11.04 -4.69
C VAL A 97 2.96 9.64 -4.65
N PHE A 98 2.18 8.57 -4.85
CA PHE A 98 2.74 7.22 -4.98
C PHE A 98 3.56 7.05 -6.26
N ALA A 99 3.08 7.57 -7.39
CA ALA A 99 3.81 7.55 -8.65
C ALA A 99 5.17 8.26 -8.54
N LEU A 100 5.23 9.40 -7.82
CA LEU A 100 6.48 10.11 -7.56
C LEU A 100 7.47 9.27 -6.75
N GLY A 101 7.03 8.62 -5.68
CA GLY A 101 7.89 7.72 -4.90
C GLY A 101 8.44 6.57 -5.76
N ARG A 102 7.59 5.97 -6.59
CA ARG A 102 8.01 4.87 -7.47
C ARG A 102 8.98 5.32 -8.56
N PHE A 103 8.75 6.50 -9.14
CA PHE A 103 9.63 7.06 -10.15
C PHE A 103 11.07 7.19 -9.63
N PHE A 104 11.25 7.73 -8.42
CA PHE A 104 12.57 7.84 -7.81
C PHE A 104 13.18 6.49 -7.40
N LEU A 105 12.37 5.51 -6.98
CA LEU A 105 12.85 4.14 -6.74
C LEU A 105 13.40 3.48 -8.01
N ALA A 106 12.69 3.61 -9.13
CA ALA A 106 13.14 3.04 -10.39
C ALA A 106 14.40 3.75 -10.93
N LEU A 107 14.47 5.08 -10.79
CA LEU A 107 15.70 5.82 -11.12
C LEU A 107 16.88 5.36 -10.26
N ALA A 108 16.69 5.18 -8.95
CA ALA A 108 17.73 4.67 -8.07
C ALA A 108 18.21 3.25 -8.46
N GLY A 109 17.28 2.38 -8.88
CA GLY A 109 17.63 1.05 -9.40
C GLY A 109 18.43 1.09 -10.70
N LEU A 110 18.27 2.12 -11.52
CA LEU A 110 19.06 2.33 -12.74
C LEU A 110 20.41 3.01 -12.47
N ASP A 111 20.46 3.88 -11.46
CA ASP A 111 21.59 4.75 -11.13
C ASP A 111 22.84 3.98 -10.65
N THR A 112 22.64 2.83 -9.99
CA THR A 112 23.76 2.03 -9.48
C THR A 112 24.47 1.22 -10.56
N GLY A 113 23.93 1.17 -11.78
CA GLY A 113 24.53 0.47 -12.92
C GLY A 113 24.58 -1.05 -12.78
N SER A 114 23.85 -1.63 -11.82
CA SER A 114 23.81 -3.10 -11.66
C SER A 114 22.84 -3.73 -12.67
N SER A 115 23.19 -4.93 -13.15
CA SER A 115 22.36 -5.68 -14.10
C SER A 115 20.96 -5.98 -13.54
N PHE A 116 20.85 -6.19 -12.22
CA PHE A 116 19.59 -6.49 -11.56
C PHE A 116 18.72 -5.27 -11.34
N GLY A 117 19.30 -4.13 -10.95
CA GLY A 117 18.56 -2.90 -10.71
C GLY A 117 17.81 -2.43 -11.95
N GLY A 118 18.47 -2.44 -13.13
CA GLY A 118 17.82 -2.08 -14.39
C GLY A 118 16.74 -3.07 -14.85
N MET A 119 16.96 -4.38 -14.66
CA MET A 119 15.93 -5.40 -14.93
C MET A 119 14.73 -5.26 -13.98
N GLY A 120 14.98 -5.00 -12.69
CA GLY A 120 13.94 -4.76 -11.68
C GLY A 120 13.11 -3.53 -11.99
N ALA A 121 13.77 -2.40 -12.27
CA ALA A 121 13.12 -1.14 -12.60
C ALA A 121 12.24 -1.24 -13.85
N SER A 122 12.72 -1.90 -14.91
CA SER A 122 11.94 -2.14 -16.14
C SER A 122 10.67 -2.96 -15.87
N ARG A 123 10.79 -4.02 -15.07
CA ARG A 123 9.65 -4.89 -14.71
C ARG A 123 8.66 -4.19 -13.79
N GLU A 124 9.13 -3.44 -12.81
CA GLU A 124 8.25 -2.67 -11.92
C GLU A 124 7.48 -1.61 -12.72
N MET A 125 8.15 -0.92 -13.65
CA MET A 125 7.49 0.07 -14.51
C MET A 125 6.46 -0.56 -15.44
N PHE A 126 6.74 -1.75 -15.98
CA PHE A 126 5.74 -2.52 -16.73
C PHE A 126 4.49 -2.83 -15.89
N ILE A 127 4.66 -3.39 -14.68
CA ILE A 127 3.54 -3.71 -13.78
C ILE A 127 2.77 -2.44 -13.39
N SER A 128 3.49 -1.38 -13.07
CA SER A 128 2.91 -0.11 -12.61
C SER A 128 2.12 0.61 -13.69
N SER A 129 2.61 0.59 -14.93
CA SER A 129 1.89 1.15 -16.08
C SER A 129 0.52 0.51 -16.32
N LEU A 130 0.34 -0.73 -15.88
CA LEU A 130 -0.93 -1.46 -15.95
C LEU A 130 -1.77 -1.28 -14.68
N ALA A 131 -1.13 -1.16 -13.51
CA ALA A 131 -1.81 -1.02 -12.23
C ALA A 131 -2.40 0.38 -12.02
N GLU A 132 -1.72 1.44 -12.45
CA GLU A 132 -2.15 2.83 -12.26
C GLU A 132 -3.50 3.15 -12.93
N PRO A 133 -3.75 2.78 -14.21
CA PRO A 133 -5.06 3.00 -14.81
C PRO A 133 -6.20 2.29 -14.06
N ALA A 134 -5.96 1.07 -13.57
CA ALA A 134 -6.94 0.33 -12.78
C ALA A 134 -7.20 0.99 -11.42
N LEU A 135 -6.15 1.53 -10.77
CA LEU A 135 -6.26 2.32 -9.54
C LEU A 135 -7.12 3.57 -9.76
N CYS A 136 -6.84 4.30 -10.84
CA CYS A 136 -7.60 5.49 -11.25
C CYS A 136 -9.07 5.18 -11.46
N LEU A 137 -9.41 4.10 -12.17
CA LEU A 137 -10.80 3.71 -12.41
C LEU A 137 -11.55 3.35 -11.13
N ALA A 138 -10.90 2.62 -10.21
CA ALA A 138 -11.53 2.27 -8.94
C ALA A 138 -11.83 3.51 -8.09
N ILE A 139 -10.87 4.45 -8.01
CA ILE A 139 -11.03 5.73 -7.33
C ILE A 139 -12.10 6.59 -8.01
N PHE A 140 -12.12 6.62 -9.33
CA PHE A 140 -13.10 7.37 -10.11
C PHE A 140 -14.52 6.86 -9.89
N SER A 141 -14.72 5.54 -9.88
CA SER A 141 -16.01 4.90 -9.59
C SER A 141 -16.57 5.35 -8.24
N ILE A 142 -15.73 5.37 -7.20
CA ILE A 142 -16.13 5.79 -5.85
C ILE A 142 -16.40 7.31 -5.81
N SER A 143 -15.56 8.09 -6.50
CA SER A 143 -15.71 9.55 -6.56
C SER A 143 -17.02 9.96 -7.24
N LEU A 144 -17.48 9.21 -8.25
CA LEU A 144 -18.78 9.41 -8.90
C LEU A 144 -19.94 9.18 -7.93
N GLN A 145 -19.88 8.13 -7.10
CA GLN A 145 -20.92 7.85 -6.10
C GLN A 145 -20.99 8.93 -5.02
N LEU A 146 -19.84 9.46 -4.61
CA LEU A 146 -19.74 10.47 -3.56
C LEU A 146 -19.93 11.90 -4.09
N GLY A 147 -19.85 12.12 -5.41
CA GLY A 147 -19.86 13.45 -6.04
C GLY A 147 -18.64 14.31 -5.70
N THR A 148 -17.56 13.71 -5.18
CA THR A 148 -16.35 14.41 -4.77
C THR A 148 -15.16 13.47 -4.77
N THR A 149 -13.96 14.01 -5.01
CA THR A 149 -12.69 13.27 -4.93
C THR A 149 -12.05 13.33 -3.53
N ASN A 150 -12.73 13.98 -2.58
CA ASN A 150 -12.20 14.20 -1.24
C ASN A 150 -12.15 12.91 -0.42
N ILE A 151 -10.98 12.57 0.13
CA ILE A 151 -10.77 11.38 0.98
C ILE A 151 -11.68 11.41 2.21
N SER A 152 -11.95 12.59 2.77
CA SER A 152 -12.84 12.73 3.92
C SER A 152 -14.29 12.33 3.63
N ALA A 153 -14.71 12.32 2.36
CA ALA A 153 -16.04 11.90 1.95
C ALA A 153 -16.22 10.37 1.94
N LEU A 154 -15.14 9.58 2.01
CA LEU A 154 -15.22 8.11 2.07
C LEU A 154 -16.00 7.62 3.30
N GLY A 155 -15.91 8.33 4.43
CA GLY A 155 -16.73 8.02 5.61
C GLY A 155 -18.22 8.34 5.44
N GLY A 156 -18.59 9.00 4.34
CA GLY A 156 -19.97 9.30 3.96
C GLY A 156 -20.64 8.19 3.14
N ILE A 157 -19.92 7.15 2.73
CA ILE A 157 -20.52 5.96 2.10
C ILE A 157 -21.50 5.36 3.11
N ARG A 158 -22.78 5.25 2.73
CA ARG A 158 -23.86 4.76 3.63
C ARG A 158 -24.28 3.33 3.36
N ALA A 159 -24.15 2.90 2.11
CA ALA A 159 -24.56 1.58 1.66
C ALA A 159 -23.52 1.04 0.68
N VAL A 160 -23.29 -0.26 0.75
CA VAL A 160 -22.41 -0.98 -0.17
C VAL A 160 -23.21 -1.24 -1.45
N SER A 161 -22.93 -0.49 -2.52
CA SER A 161 -23.49 -0.68 -3.86
C SER A 161 -22.69 -1.73 -4.65
N VAL A 162 -23.23 -2.22 -5.77
CA VAL A 162 -22.51 -3.16 -6.64
C VAL A 162 -21.24 -2.50 -7.18
N SER A 163 -21.34 -1.24 -7.59
CA SER A 163 -20.19 -0.43 -8.01
C SER A 163 -19.12 -0.29 -6.93
N SER A 164 -19.48 -0.14 -5.65
CA SER A 164 -18.51 -0.06 -4.55
C SER A 164 -17.78 -1.39 -4.32
N ILE A 165 -18.47 -2.53 -4.45
CA ILE A 165 -17.87 -3.87 -4.33
C ILE A 165 -16.88 -4.09 -5.47
N LEU A 166 -17.27 -3.79 -6.71
CA LEU A 166 -16.40 -3.95 -7.87
C LEU A 166 -15.17 -3.03 -7.79
N ALA A 167 -15.34 -1.79 -7.31
CA ALA A 167 -14.23 -0.88 -7.05
C ALA A 167 -13.29 -1.41 -5.95
N ALA A 168 -13.84 -1.96 -4.87
CA ALA A 168 -13.04 -2.58 -3.80
C ALA A 168 -12.28 -3.82 -4.29
N ILE A 169 -12.89 -4.66 -5.13
CA ILE A 169 -12.20 -5.80 -5.76
C ILE A 169 -11.08 -5.28 -6.68
N THR A 170 -11.36 -4.28 -7.51
CA THR A 170 -10.34 -3.68 -8.38
C THR A 170 -9.15 -3.16 -7.56
N LEU A 171 -9.42 -2.41 -6.49
CA LEU A 171 -8.40 -1.94 -5.56
C LEU A 171 -7.65 -3.08 -4.89
N PHE A 172 -8.31 -4.20 -4.57
CA PHE A 172 -7.67 -5.36 -3.98
C PHE A 172 -6.62 -5.97 -4.93
N PHE A 173 -6.96 -6.17 -6.21
CA PHE A 173 -6.01 -6.64 -7.21
C PHE A 173 -4.82 -5.68 -7.38
N VAL A 174 -5.10 -4.39 -7.49
CA VAL A 174 -4.07 -3.35 -7.60
C VAL A 174 -3.19 -3.33 -6.34
N THR A 175 -3.78 -3.46 -5.16
CA THR A 175 -3.05 -3.46 -3.88
C THR A 175 -2.05 -4.60 -3.81
N ILE A 176 -2.41 -5.79 -4.32
CA ILE A 176 -1.46 -6.92 -4.37
C ILE A 176 -0.28 -6.61 -5.29
N ALA A 177 -0.54 -6.00 -6.46
CA ALA A 177 0.52 -5.60 -7.38
C ALA A 177 1.41 -4.51 -6.79
N GLU A 178 0.81 -3.46 -6.23
CA GLU A 178 1.51 -2.31 -5.65
C GLU A 178 2.33 -2.62 -4.40
N THR A 179 1.89 -3.59 -3.62
CA THR A 179 2.64 -4.05 -2.43
C THR A 179 3.63 -5.16 -2.77
N SER A 180 3.79 -5.51 -4.05
CA SER A 180 4.73 -6.53 -4.52
C SER A 180 4.53 -7.89 -3.83
N ARG A 181 3.26 -8.24 -3.59
CA ARG A 181 2.83 -9.46 -2.90
C ARG A 181 2.43 -10.56 -3.90
N VAL A 182 2.39 -11.80 -3.41
CA VAL A 182 2.00 -12.96 -4.22
C VAL A 182 0.51 -12.81 -4.58
N PRO A 183 0.10 -12.98 -5.85
CA PRO A 183 0.81 -13.70 -6.91
C PRO A 183 1.66 -12.85 -7.87
N VAL A 184 1.73 -11.53 -7.68
CA VAL A 184 2.43 -10.61 -8.60
C VAL A 184 3.95 -10.66 -8.39
N ASP A 185 4.41 -10.48 -7.15
CA ASP A 185 5.82 -10.66 -6.78
C ASP A 185 5.93 -11.37 -5.41
N ASN A 186 7.14 -11.65 -4.95
CA ASN A 186 7.38 -12.23 -3.63
C ASN A 186 8.59 -11.55 -2.96
N GLN A 187 8.30 -10.71 -1.96
CA GLN A 187 9.29 -10.04 -1.10
C GLN A 187 10.23 -11.02 -0.38
N GLU A 188 9.82 -12.26 -0.16
CA GLU A 188 10.66 -13.28 0.50
C GLU A 188 11.66 -13.96 -0.47
N THR A 189 11.56 -13.72 -1.78
CA THR A 189 12.37 -14.42 -2.79
C THR A 189 13.57 -13.59 -3.23
N HIS A 190 14.75 -14.00 -2.81
CA HIS A 190 16.03 -13.39 -3.23
C HIS A 190 16.66 -14.14 -4.43
N LEU A 191 15.85 -14.49 -5.44
CA LEU A 191 16.34 -15.10 -6.67
C LEU A 191 16.54 -14.04 -7.73
N GLU A 192 17.81 -13.67 -7.96
CA GLU A 192 18.26 -12.51 -8.73
C GLU A 192 17.54 -12.28 -10.05
N LEU A 193 17.28 -13.34 -10.82
CA LEU A 193 16.61 -13.24 -12.12
C LEU A 193 15.10 -13.05 -12.08
N THR A 194 14.43 -13.33 -10.96
CA THR A 194 12.97 -13.21 -10.82
C THR A 194 12.54 -12.09 -9.89
N MET A 195 13.47 -11.44 -9.21
CA MET A 195 13.18 -10.28 -8.37
C MET A 195 12.62 -9.14 -9.21
N VAL A 196 11.62 -8.45 -8.66
CA VAL A 196 11.10 -7.19 -9.22
C VAL A 196 11.32 -6.08 -8.21
N HIS A 197 10.59 -6.12 -7.07
CA HIS A 197 10.72 -5.08 -6.06
C HIS A 197 12.08 -5.10 -5.37
N GLU A 198 12.47 -6.27 -4.88
CA GLU A 198 13.75 -6.47 -4.20
C GLU A 198 14.92 -6.05 -5.08
N ALA A 199 14.86 -6.31 -6.39
CA ALA A 199 15.91 -5.96 -7.36
C ALA A 199 16.21 -4.45 -7.41
N MET A 200 15.21 -3.59 -7.22
CA MET A 200 15.41 -2.13 -7.20
C MET A 200 16.09 -1.65 -5.92
N VAL A 201 15.94 -2.41 -4.83
CA VAL A 201 16.39 -2.00 -3.49
C VAL A 201 17.68 -2.73 -3.07
N LEU A 202 18.16 -3.69 -3.86
CA LEU A 202 19.32 -4.55 -3.53
C LEU A 202 20.58 -3.80 -3.08
N GLU A 203 20.86 -2.65 -3.68
CA GLU A 203 22.08 -1.87 -3.42
C GLU A 203 21.94 -1.00 -2.16
N TYR A 204 20.73 -0.85 -1.61
CA TYR A 204 20.51 -0.09 -0.39
C TYR A 204 20.87 -0.89 0.86
N SER A 205 21.45 -0.18 1.83
CA SER A 205 21.83 -0.75 3.12
C SER A 205 21.55 0.22 4.26
N GLY A 206 21.66 -0.28 5.50
CA GLY A 206 21.54 0.55 6.70
C GLY A 206 20.24 1.35 6.81
N GLY A 207 20.38 2.61 7.21
CA GLY A 207 19.25 3.54 7.42
C GLY A 207 18.44 3.84 6.16
N SER A 208 19.07 3.95 4.99
CA SER A 208 18.36 4.19 3.73
C SER A 208 17.39 3.06 3.38
N LEU A 209 17.80 1.80 3.58
CA LEU A 209 16.91 0.65 3.43
C LEU A 209 15.73 0.72 4.41
N ALA A 210 15.98 1.12 5.66
CA ALA A 210 14.94 1.25 6.68
C ALA A 210 13.86 2.28 6.29
N LEU A 211 14.26 3.40 5.67
CA LEU A 211 13.34 4.42 5.18
C LEU A 211 12.46 3.89 4.04
N ILE A 212 13.04 3.13 3.10
CA ILE A 212 12.30 2.52 1.99
C ILE A 212 11.32 1.45 2.50
N GLU A 213 11.75 0.58 3.41
CA GLU A 213 10.88 -0.43 4.04
C GLU A 213 9.72 0.23 4.80
N MET A 214 10.00 1.28 5.57
CA MET A 214 8.98 2.03 6.30
C MET A 214 7.95 2.65 5.33
N ALA A 215 8.41 3.22 4.22
CA ALA A 215 7.53 3.78 3.20
C ALA A 215 6.63 2.70 2.56
N SER A 216 7.17 1.49 2.32
CA SER A 216 6.40 0.35 1.82
C SER A 216 5.31 -0.08 2.81
N TYR A 217 5.62 -0.14 4.11
CA TYR A 217 4.62 -0.42 5.15
C TYR A 217 3.52 0.63 5.20
N ILE A 218 3.88 1.91 5.12
CA ILE A 218 2.92 3.00 5.07
C ILE A 218 2.02 2.85 3.84
N LYS A 219 2.59 2.67 2.64
CA LYS A 219 1.82 2.47 1.39
C LYS A 219 0.82 1.32 1.51
N GLN A 220 1.24 0.18 2.07
CA GLN A 220 0.34 -0.95 2.30
C GLN A 220 -0.81 -0.60 3.25
N MET A 221 -0.51 0.07 4.37
CA MET A 221 -1.55 0.49 5.32
C MET A 221 -2.56 1.44 4.67
N ILE A 222 -2.10 2.38 3.83
CA ILE A 222 -2.97 3.31 3.08
C ILE A 222 -3.92 2.56 2.15
N LEU A 223 -3.40 1.63 1.33
CA LEU A 223 -4.20 0.88 0.37
C LEU A 223 -5.23 -0.01 1.09
N PHE A 224 -4.84 -0.66 2.19
CA PHE A 224 -5.77 -1.45 3.01
C PHE A 224 -6.84 -0.58 3.66
N PHE A 225 -6.46 0.62 4.11
CA PHE A 225 -7.42 1.57 4.65
C PHE A 225 -8.46 1.99 3.61
N LEU A 226 -8.05 2.29 2.37
CA LEU A 226 -8.97 2.65 1.29
C LEU A 226 -9.99 1.53 1.03
N ILE A 227 -9.52 0.29 0.89
CA ILE A 227 -10.39 -0.88 0.73
C ILE A 227 -11.34 -1.02 1.93
N ALA A 228 -10.83 -0.87 3.16
CA ALA A 228 -11.65 -1.01 4.36
C ALA A 228 -12.79 0.02 4.43
N GLN A 229 -12.54 1.25 3.98
CA GLN A 229 -13.59 2.29 3.96
C GLN A 229 -14.69 1.99 2.95
N ILE A 230 -14.35 1.39 1.82
CA ILE A 230 -15.32 1.07 0.75
C ILE A 230 -16.16 -0.15 1.13
N VAL A 231 -15.50 -1.23 1.60
CA VAL A 231 -16.17 -2.50 1.90
C VAL A 231 -17.00 -2.42 3.18
N PHE A 232 -16.50 -1.68 4.17
CA PHE A 232 -17.12 -1.58 5.48
C PHE A 232 -17.36 -0.11 5.84
N PRO A 233 -18.34 0.55 5.19
CA PRO A 233 -18.64 1.94 5.42
C PRO A 233 -18.99 2.19 6.88
N VAL A 234 -18.40 3.22 7.46
CA VAL A 234 -18.67 3.64 8.83
C VAL A 234 -19.15 5.08 8.86
N GLY A 235 -20.42 5.26 9.21
CA GLY A 235 -20.90 6.54 9.69
C GLY A 235 -20.40 6.75 11.11
N LEU A 236 -19.42 7.63 11.30
CA LEU A 236 -18.97 8.08 12.61
C LEU A 236 -20.14 8.77 13.33
N ARG A 237 -20.96 8.00 14.05
CA ARG A 237 -22.05 8.53 14.89
C ARG A 237 -21.60 8.54 16.35
N GLY A 238 -21.52 9.76 16.89
CA GLY A 238 -21.53 10.06 18.33
C GLY A 238 -20.41 9.42 19.13
N MET A 239 -19.28 10.10 19.28
CA MET A 239 -18.27 9.78 20.31
C MET A 239 -18.64 10.53 21.59
N SER A 240 -19.68 10.07 22.30
CA SER A 240 -20.08 10.69 23.58
C SER A 240 -19.62 9.89 24.80
N SER A 241 -19.16 8.64 24.63
CA SER A 241 -18.70 7.76 25.71
C SER A 241 -17.33 7.11 25.43
N LEU A 242 -16.56 6.88 26.50
CA LEU A 242 -15.29 6.15 26.47
C LEU A 242 -15.49 4.70 25.94
N THR A 243 -16.62 4.07 26.25
CA THR A 243 -16.99 2.73 25.78
C THR A 243 -17.27 2.69 24.28
N GLN A 244 -17.85 3.77 23.72
CA GLN A 244 -18.07 3.86 22.28
C GLN A 244 -16.75 4.04 21.55
N THR A 245 -15.84 4.83 22.12
CA THR A 245 -14.50 5.05 21.53
C THR A 245 -13.69 3.76 21.43
N SER A 246 -13.70 2.91 22.47
CA SER A 246 -12.99 1.62 22.42
C SER A 246 -13.60 0.65 21.39
N LEU A 247 -14.93 0.60 21.28
CA LEU A 247 -15.62 -0.19 20.26
C LEU A 247 -15.29 0.28 18.84
N TRP A 248 -15.24 1.59 18.59
CA TRP A 248 -14.86 2.16 17.29
C TRP A 248 -13.43 1.80 16.89
N VAL A 249 -12.49 1.87 17.84
CA VAL A 249 -11.10 1.49 17.61
C VAL A 249 -11.02 -0.01 17.29
N LEU A 250 -11.70 -0.86 18.06
CA LEU A 250 -11.71 -2.31 17.83
C LEU A 250 -12.31 -2.65 16.46
N TRP A 251 -13.40 -1.98 16.08
CA TRP A 251 -14.01 -2.13 14.76
C TRP A 251 -13.11 -1.68 13.61
N TYR A 252 -12.33 -0.61 13.81
CA TYR A 252 -11.33 -0.17 12.84
C TYR A 252 -10.25 -1.22 12.60
N PHE A 253 -9.68 -1.76 13.69
CA PHE A 253 -8.68 -2.83 13.60
C PHE A 253 -9.25 -4.12 13.00
N ALA A 254 -10.48 -4.50 13.36
CA ALA A 254 -11.13 -5.70 12.85
C ALA A 254 -11.25 -5.68 11.32
N ARG A 255 -11.65 -4.56 10.74
CA ARG A 255 -11.80 -4.42 9.27
C ARG A 255 -10.48 -4.55 8.52
N ILE A 256 -9.43 -3.89 9.02
CA ILE A 256 -8.08 -4.01 8.45
C ILE A 256 -7.57 -5.45 8.61
N ALA A 257 -7.85 -6.10 9.74
CA ALA A 257 -7.48 -7.49 9.98
C ALA A 257 -8.18 -8.45 9.02
N VAL A 258 -9.45 -8.21 8.67
CA VAL A 258 -10.18 -9.01 7.67
C VAL A 258 -9.48 -8.93 6.31
N ILE A 259 -9.08 -7.73 5.87
CA ILE A 259 -8.34 -7.57 4.61
C ILE A 259 -6.97 -8.25 4.68
N ALA A 260 -6.27 -8.14 5.81
CA ALA A 260 -5.00 -8.84 6.03
C ALA A 260 -5.13 -10.37 5.96
N VAL A 261 -6.22 -10.93 6.50
CA VAL A 261 -6.52 -12.36 6.37
C VAL A 261 -6.78 -12.73 4.91
N MET A 262 -7.57 -11.93 4.18
CA MET A 262 -7.82 -12.17 2.75
C MET A 262 -6.53 -12.18 1.93
N VAL A 263 -5.65 -11.19 2.14
CA VAL A 263 -4.34 -11.14 1.46
C VAL A 263 -3.49 -12.34 1.85
N ALA A 264 -3.44 -12.71 3.14
CA ALA A 264 -2.68 -13.86 3.60
C ALA A 264 -3.18 -15.19 3.00
N ILE A 265 -4.50 -15.35 2.82
CA ILE A 265 -5.08 -16.51 2.16
C ILE A 265 -4.62 -16.56 0.70
N VAL A 266 -4.73 -15.45 -0.05
CA VAL A 266 -4.29 -15.38 -1.45
C VAL A 266 -2.81 -15.74 -1.59
N GLU A 267 -1.94 -15.22 -0.71
CA GLU A 267 -0.50 -15.51 -0.73
C GLU A 267 -0.14 -16.97 -0.38
N VAL A 268 -1.01 -17.69 0.33
CA VAL A 268 -0.80 -19.10 0.67
C VAL A 268 -1.42 -20.01 -0.38
N SER A 269 -2.52 -19.60 -1.01
CA SER A 269 -3.26 -20.38 -2.00
C SER A 269 -2.68 -20.30 -3.41
N VAL A 270 -1.99 -19.21 -3.76
CA VAL A 270 -1.52 -18.97 -5.13
C VAL A 270 0.01 -18.93 -5.17
N ALA A 271 0.59 -19.42 -6.27
CA ALA A 271 2.02 -19.31 -6.54
C ALA A 271 2.36 -18.01 -7.28
N LYS A 272 3.64 -17.60 -7.23
CA LYS A 272 4.14 -16.46 -8.00
C LYS A 272 3.90 -16.66 -9.50
N MET A 273 3.26 -15.69 -10.15
CA MET A 273 3.00 -15.70 -11.58
C MET A 273 4.26 -15.34 -12.38
N ARG A 274 4.30 -15.77 -13.64
CA ARG A 274 5.28 -15.27 -14.61
C ARG A 274 4.93 -13.82 -14.96
N LEU A 275 5.95 -12.98 -15.18
CA LEU A 275 5.80 -11.55 -15.43
C LEU A 275 4.73 -11.23 -16.49
N PHE A 276 4.73 -11.92 -17.63
CA PHE A 276 3.76 -11.66 -18.71
C PHE A 276 2.31 -11.99 -18.32
N ARG A 277 2.08 -12.91 -17.38
CA ARG A 277 0.73 -13.23 -16.86
C ARG A 277 0.23 -12.18 -15.86
N VAL A 278 1.12 -11.35 -15.32
CA VAL A 278 0.72 -10.19 -14.50
C VAL A 278 -0.10 -9.19 -15.34
N ALA A 279 0.16 -9.12 -16.64
CA ALA A 279 -0.64 -8.29 -17.54
C ALA A 279 -2.09 -8.76 -17.64
N ASP A 280 -2.32 -10.07 -17.71
CA ASP A 280 -3.68 -10.62 -17.69
C ASP A 280 -4.38 -10.36 -16.34
N PHE A 281 -3.63 -10.50 -15.23
CA PHE A 281 -4.13 -10.25 -13.88
C PHE A 281 -4.56 -8.78 -13.68
N LEU A 282 -3.74 -7.83 -14.12
CA LEU A 282 -4.06 -6.40 -14.06
C LEU A 282 -5.06 -5.97 -15.13
N GLY A 283 -5.07 -6.63 -16.29
CA GLY A 283 -6.10 -6.44 -17.32
C GLY A 283 -7.49 -6.82 -16.81
N PHE A 284 -7.59 -7.90 -16.01
CA PHE A 284 -8.83 -8.26 -15.32
C PHE A 284 -9.24 -7.20 -14.29
N ALA A 285 -8.29 -6.69 -13.49
CA ALA A 285 -8.56 -5.59 -12.55
C ALA A 285 -9.05 -4.33 -13.29
N PHE A 286 -8.42 -3.97 -14.41
CA PHE A 286 -8.83 -2.85 -15.24
C PHE A 286 -10.25 -3.02 -15.79
N ALA A 287 -10.60 -4.21 -16.29
CA ALA A 287 -11.95 -4.51 -16.77
C ALA A 287 -12.99 -4.39 -15.64
N LEU A 288 -12.69 -4.90 -14.44
CA LEU A 288 -13.55 -4.71 -13.27
C LEU A 288 -13.70 -3.23 -12.89
N GLY A 289 -12.63 -2.45 -13.00
CA GLY A 289 -12.64 -1.00 -12.78
C GLY A 289 -13.59 -0.29 -13.75
N ILE A 290 -13.57 -0.65 -15.04
CA ILE A 290 -14.51 -0.12 -16.04
C ILE A 290 -15.95 -0.47 -15.64
N ILE A 291 -16.24 -1.74 -15.34
CA ILE A 291 -17.59 -2.17 -14.97
C ILE A 291 -18.04 -1.42 -13.70
N ALA A 292 -17.16 -1.25 -12.71
CA ALA A 292 -17.45 -0.48 -11.52
C ALA A 292 -17.85 0.96 -11.84
N THR A 293 -17.12 1.64 -12.74
CA THR A 293 -17.43 3.02 -13.15
C THR A 293 -18.76 3.11 -13.90
N VAL A 294 -19.07 2.15 -14.77
CA VAL A 294 -20.35 2.12 -15.50
C VAL A 294 -21.50 1.89 -14.52
N CYS A 295 -21.38 0.94 -13.59
CA CYS A 295 -22.39 0.71 -12.55
C CYS A 295 -22.59 1.97 -11.68
N ALA A 296 -21.50 2.67 -11.33
CA ALA A 296 -21.58 3.91 -10.56
C ALA A 296 -22.35 5.00 -11.33
N MET A 297 -22.14 5.13 -12.65
CA MET A 297 -22.91 6.05 -13.50
C MET A 297 -24.39 5.69 -13.60
N LEU A 298 -24.71 4.39 -13.59
CA LEU A 298 -26.08 3.89 -13.59
C LEU A 298 -26.76 3.96 -12.21
N GLY A 299 -26.01 4.26 -11.15
CA GLY A 299 -26.51 4.32 -9.78
C GLY A 299 -26.74 2.95 -9.12
N VAL A 300 -26.06 1.90 -9.60
CA VAL A 300 -26.16 0.50 -9.11
C VAL A 300 -24.90 0.04 -8.38
#